data_AF-A0A4V3PFI6-F1
#
_entry.id   AF-A0A4V3PFI6-F1
#
_cell.length_a   1.000
_cell.length_b   1.000
_cell.length_c   1.000
_cell.angle_alpha   90.00
_cell.angle_beta   90.00
_cell.angle_gamma   90.00
#
_symmetry.space_group_name_H-M   'P 1'
#
loop_
_entity.id
_entity.type
_entity.pdbx_description
1 polymer ?
#
loop_
_entity_poly.entity_id
_entity_poly.type
_entity_poly.pdbx_seq_one_letter_code
_entity_poly.pdbx_strand_id
1 'polypeptide(L)'
;MFIFEKLFYRVRVALWRVSFFRRNASPWPFKVEVCRHIDASEPDEGGFYSYHYEYDVYVFSDGVMMLTARAYIDEPTKAELIGWARGERSCRLKRSDLDHPLVLRAAEHLRQAGKSDLSWLSAKDRGYVRVNVAAA
;
A
#
# COMPACT_ATOMS: atom_id res chain seq x y z
N MET A 1 -19.09 18.79 -8.50
CA MET A 1 -19.16 17.53 -9.27
C MET A 1 -18.36 16.43 -8.56
N PHE A 2 -18.78 15.95 -7.38
CA PHE A 2 -17.95 15.03 -6.52
C PHE A 2 -18.75 14.10 -5.60
N ILE A 3 -20.08 14.13 -5.65
CA ILE A 3 -20.96 13.41 -4.70
C ILE A 3 -21.40 12.05 -5.27
N PHE A 4 -21.64 11.94 -6.58
CA PHE A 4 -22.07 10.70 -7.22
C PHE A 4 -21.00 9.60 -7.19
N GLU A 5 -19.73 9.90 -7.48
CA GLU A 5 -18.64 8.90 -7.42
C GLU A 5 -18.43 8.26 -6.04
N LYS A 6 -18.76 8.97 -4.95
CA LYS A 6 -18.60 8.45 -3.58
C LYS A 6 -19.55 7.32 -3.28
N LEU A 7 -20.82 7.44 -3.71
CA LEU A 7 -21.82 6.40 -3.49
C LEU A 7 -21.53 5.19 -4.38
N PHE A 8 -21.23 5.41 -5.66
CA PHE A 8 -20.91 4.34 -6.60
C PHE A 8 -19.67 3.56 -6.18
N TYR A 9 -18.63 4.21 -5.64
CA TYR A 9 -17.44 3.50 -5.17
C TYR A 9 -17.74 2.56 -4.00
N ARG A 10 -18.47 3.02 -2.96
CA ARG A 10 -18.84 2.17 -1.81
C ARG A 10 -19.77 1.03 -2.23
N VAL A 11 -20.72 1.31 -3.11
CA VAL A 11 -21.63 0.29 -3.67
C VAL A 11 -20.86 -0.72 -4.51
N ARG A 12 -19.87 -0.30 -5.31
CA ARG A 12 -19.03 -1.19 -6.12
C ARG A 12 -18.09 -2.05 -5.28
N VAL A 13 -17.49 -1.51 -4.22
CA VAL A 13 -16.71 -2.30 -3.26
C VAL A 13 -17.61 -3.30 -2.52
N ALA A 14 -18.83 -2.91 -2.14
CA ALA A 14 -19.80 -3.81 -1.53
C ALA A 14 -20.24 -4.91 -2.51
N LEU A 15 -20.53 -4.59 -3.77
CA LEU A 15 -20.84 -5.56 -4.81
C LEU A 15 -19.68 -6.52 -5.06
N TRP A 16 -18.44 -6.02 -5.07
CA TRP A 16 -17.24 -6.87 -5.19
C TRP A 16 -17.13 -7.85 -4.01
N ARG A 17 -17.41 -7.41 -2.78
CA ARG A 17 -17.41 -8.29 -1.59
C ARG A 17 -18.45 -9.42 -1.67
N VAL A 18 -19.58 -9.19 -2.34
CA VAL A 18 -20.66 -10.19 -2.48
C VAL A 18 -20.47 -11.07 -3.73
N SER A 19 -19.72 -10.60 -4.73
CA SER A 19 -19.46 -11.29 -5.99
C SER A 19 -18.26 -12.24 -5.89
N PHE A 20 -18.30 -13.18 -4.94
CA PHE A 20 -17.18 -14.08 -4.63
C PHE A 20 -16.92 -15.18 -5.70
N PHE A 21 -17.59 -15.16 -6.86
CA PHE A 21 -17.56 -16.26 -7.84
C PHE A 21 -17.44 -15.84 -9.32
N ARG A 22 -16.73 -14.76 -9.63
CA ARG A 22 -16.27 -14.54 -11.02
C ARG A 22 -14.81 -14.11 -11.06
N ARG A 23 -13.94 -15.09 -11.30
CA ARG A 23 -12.54 -14.87 -11.67
C ARG A 23 -12.49 -14.06 -12.97
N ASN A 24 -11.55 -13.11 -12.96
CA ASN A 24 -10.97 -12.35 -14.06
C ASN A 24 -11.61 -11.00 -14.40
N ALA A 25 -10.77 -9.97 -14.21
CA ALA A 25 -10.98 -8.54 -14.43
C ALA A 25 -11.89 -7.83 -13.41
N SER A 26 -11.27 -7.37 -12.32
CA SER A 26 -11.80 -6.17 -11.64
C SER A 26 -11.87 -5.05 -12.70
N PRO A 27 -13.02 -4.38 -12.91
CA PRO A 27 -13.17 -3.33 -13.92
C PRO A 27 -12.41 -2.05 -13.57
N TRP A 28 -11.59 -2.07 -12.53
CA TRP A 28 -10.79 -0.94 -12.09
C TRP A 28 -9.36 -1.09 -12.64
N PRO A 29 -8.79 -0.02 -13.22
CA PRO A 29 -7.37 -0.02 -13.58
C PRO A 29 -6.55 -0.35 -12.34
N PHE A 30 -5.41 -1.00 -12.51
CA PHE A 30 -4.44 -1.17 -11.43
C PHE A 30 -3.11 -0.71 -11.97
N LYS A 31 -2.65 0.40 -11.40
CA LYS A 31 -1.36 0.98 -11.74
C LYS A 31 -0.46 0.86 -10.53
N VAL A 32 0.79 0.52 -10.76
CA VAL A 32 1.85 0.60 -9.77
C VAL A 32 2.91 1.56 -10.29
N GLU A 33 3.34 2.48 -9.43
CA GLU A 33 4.49 3.34 -9.64
C GLU A 33 5.51 3.01 -8.56
N VAL A 34 6.79 2.92 -8.92
CA VAL A 34 7.87 2.60 -8.00
C VAL A 34 8.95 3.65 -8.15
N CYS A 35 9.30 4.30 -7.03
CA CYS A 35 10.36 5.30 -6.98
C CYS A 35 11.38 4.90 -5.92
N ARG A 36 12.66 5.05 -6.26
CA ARG A 36 13.77 4.90 -5.31
C ARG A 36 13.95 6.20 -4.53
N HIS A 37 14.11 6.08 -3.21
CA HIS A 37 14.39 7.17 -2.31
C HIS A 37 15.63 6.88 -1.47
N ILE A 38 16.39 7.93 -1.20
CA ILE A 38 17.50 7.95 -0.26
C ILE A 38 17.17 9.04 0.76
N ASP A 39 17.14 8.67 2.04
CA ASP A 39 16.93 9.58 3.16
C ASP A 39 18.12 9.44 4.11
N ALA A 40 19.00 10.42 4.09
CA ALA A 40 20.24 10.44 4.83
C ALA A 40 20.43 11.78 5.52
N SER A 41 21.20 11.78 6.61
CA SER A 41 21.65 13.04 7.22
C SER A 41 22.60 13.79 6.29
N GLU A 42 23.10 14.95 6.73
CA GLU A 42 24.34 15.47 6.14
C GLU A 42 25.53 14.58 6.58
N PRO A 43 26.59 14.48 5.77
CA PRO A 43 27.83 13.86 6.18
C PRO A 43 28.59 14.76 7.17
N ASP A 44 29.26 14.16 8.14
CA ASP A 44 30.17 14.88 9.05
C ASP A 44 31.52 15.23 8.39
N GLU A 45 32.44 15.83 9.15
CA GLU A 45 33.78 16.20 8.66
C GLU A 45 34.59 15.00 8.12
N GLY A 46 34.26 13.77 8.54
CA GLY A 46 34.86 12.53 8.07
C GLY A 46 34.11 11.88 6.90
N GLY A 47 33.00 12.47 6.44
CA GLY A 47 32.16 11.91 5.38
C GLY A 47 31.14 10.87 5.86
N PHE A 48 30.94 10.71 7.18
CA PHE A 48 30.02 9.72 7.74
C PHE A 48 28.63 10.31 7.96
N TYR A 49 27.61 9.51 7.66
CA TYR A 49 26.22 9.86 7.88
C TYR A 49 25.74 9.34 9.24
N SER A 50 25.01 10.16 9.99
CA SER A 50 24.35 9.74 11.23
C SER A 50 23.20 8.75 10.98
N TYR A 51 22.56 8.86 9.82
CA TYR A 51 21.65 7.84 9.28
C TYR A 51 21.68 7.86 7.76
N HIS A 52 21.47 6.70 7.14
CA HIS A 52 21.38 6.55 5.68
C HIS A 52 20.41 5.42 5.37
N TYR A 53 19.23 5.77 4.86
CA TYR A 53 18.21 4.80 4.48
C TYR A 53 17.94 4.85 2.99
N GLU A 54 17.93 3.68 2.36
CA GLU A 54 17.49 3.52 0.99
C GLU A 54 16.23 2.66 0.96
N TYR A 55 15.22 3.13 0.23
CA TYR A 55 13.96 2.40 0.12
C TYR A 55 13.25 2.68 -1.20
N ASP A 56 12.46 1.71 -1.64
CA ASP A 56 11.49 1.87 -2.71
C ASP A 56 10.14 2.26 -2.13
N VAL A 57 9.50 3.27 -2.74
CA VAL A 57 8.11 3.64 -2.48
C VAL A 57 7.25 3.13 -3.62
N TYR A 58 6.28 2.28 -3.29
CA TYR A 58 5.27 1.78 -4.22
C TYR A 58 3.99 2.58 -4.04
N VAL A 59 3.45 3.11 -5.13
CA VAL A 59 2.15 3.76 -5.16
C VAL A 59 1.22 2.94 -6.05
N PHE A 60 0.27 2.24 -5.41
CA PHE A 60 -0.77 1.48 -6.08
C PHE A 60 -2.01 2.34 -6.25
N SER A 61 -2.60 2.37 -7.43
CA SER A 61 -3.81 3.16 -7.71
C SER A 61 -4.86 2.34 -8.45
N ASP A 62 -6.13 2.55 -8.08
CA ASP A 62 -7.29 2.07 -8.82
C ASP A 62 -8.00 3.15 -9.66
N GLY A 63 -7.34 4.31 -9.81
CA GLY A 63 -7.88 5.51 -10.45
C GLY A 63 -8.68 6.42 -9.52
N VAL A 64 -9.09 5.94 -8.34
CA VAL A 64 -9.83 6.73 -7.33
C VAL A 64 -9.05 6.82 -6.03
N MET A 65 -8.51 5.68 -5.59
CA MET A 65 -7.75 5.53 -4.36
C MET A 65 -6.30 5.26 -4.69
N MET A 66 -5.42 5.78 -3.85
CA MET A 66 -4.00 5.43 -3.86
C MET A 66 -3.65 4.74 -2.55
N LEU A 67 -2.82 3.71 -2.61
CA LEU A 67 -2.25 3.00 -1.49
C LEU A 67 -0.72 3.07 -1.62
N THR A 68 -0.08 3.57 -0.57
CA THR A 68 1.39 3.67 -0.52
C THR A 68 1.96 2.53 0.28
N ALA A 69 3.01 1.90 -0.25
CA ALA A 69 3.86 0.97 0.47
C ALA A 69 5.32 1.39 0.42
N ARG A 70 6.12 0.96 1.39
CA ARG A 70 7.55 1.21 1.47
C ARG A 70 8.31 -0.10 1.65
N ALA A 71 9.44 -0.25 0.98
CA ALA A 71 10.33 -1.39 1.17
C ALA A 71 11.78 -0.92 1.25
N TYR A 72 12.44 -1.19 2.37
CA TYR A 72 13.85 -0.85 2.53
C TYR A 72 14.74 -1.82 1.73
N ILE A 73 15.87 -1.31 1.23
CA ILE A 73 16.77 -2.08 0.34
C ILE A 73 17.56 -3.14 1.12
N ASP A 74 17.94 -2.83 2.35
CA ASP A 74 18.61 -3.74 3.28
C ASP A 74 17.67 -4.84 3.83
N GLU A 75 16.36 -4.65 3.74
CA GLU A 75 15.33 -5.62 4.10
C GLU A 75 14.54 -6.12 2.86
N PRO A 76 15.19 -6.86 1.93
CA PRO A 76 14.65 -7.12 0.61
C PRO A 76 13.37 -7.96 0.60
N THR A 77 13.04 -8.66 1.69
CA THR A 77 11.82 -9.48 1.81
C THR A 77 10.65 -8.75 2.47
N LYS A 78 10.87 -7.54 3.00
CA LYS A 78 9.87 -6.79 3.74
C LYS A 78 9.28 -5.65 2.94
N ALA A 79 7.98 -5.42 3.13
CA ALA A 79 7.32 -4.20 2.69
C ALA A 79 6.19 -3.80 3.64
N GLU A 80 6.00 -2.49 3.79
CA GLU A 80 5.10 -1.91 4.77
C GLU A 80 4.04 -1.05 4.07
N LEU A 81 2.77 -1.37 4.28
CA LEU A 81 1.66 -0.55 3.81
C LEU A 81 1.50 0.67 4.74
N ILE A 82 1.69 1.87 4.21
CA ILE A 82 1.78 3.10 5.02
C ILE A 82 0.42 3.77 5.20
N GLY A 83 -0.40 3.83 4.16
CA GLY A 83 -1.67 4.54 4.20
C GLY A 83 -2.35 4.68 2.86
N TRP A 84 -3.56 5.23 2.90
CA TRP A 84 -4.37 5.54 1.72
C TRP A 84 -4.37 7.04 1.45
N ALA A 85 -4.50 7.40 0.18
CA ALA A 85 -4.85 8.75 -0.24
C ALA A 85 -6.08 8.72 -1.16
N ARG A 86 -6.92 9.75 -1.03
CA ARG A 86 -8.04 10.04 -1.92
C ARG A 86 -8.04 11.53 -2.24
N GLY A 87 -7.53 11.90 -3.41
CA GLY A 87 -7.19 13.30 -3.69
C GLY A 87 -6.18 13.80 -2.66
N GLU A 88 -6.42 15.00 -2.11
CA GLU A 88 -5.53 15.62 -1.10
C GLU A 88 -5.61 15.00 0.30
N ARG A 89 -6.57 14.09 0.55
CA ARG A 89 -6.76 13.51 1.88
C ARG A 89 -5.97 12.21 2.01
N SER A 90 -5.03 12.18 2.94
CA SER A 90 -4.35 10.95 3.35
C SER A 90 -4.87 10.45 4.70
N CYS A 91 -4.98 9.12 4.85
CA CYS A 91 -5.33 8.51 6.12
C CYS A 91 -4.56 7.20 6.34
N ARG A 92 -4.27 6.90 7.60
CA ARG A 92 -3.73 5.59 7.97
C ARG A 92 -4.78 4.51 7.70
N LEU A 93 -4.27 3.32 7.40
CA LEU A 93 -5.08 2.11 7.25
C LEU A 93 -5.79 1.76 8.57
N LYS A 94 -6.86 0.99 8.45
CA LYS A 94 -7.54 0.28 9.54
C LYS A 94 -7.62 -1.20 9.19
N ARG A 95 -7.86 -2.05 10.19
CA ARG A 95 -7.95 -3.50 9.97
C ARG A 95 -9.01 -3.90 8.94
N SER A 96 -10.15 -3.20 8.89
CA SER A 96 -11.21 -3.42 7.89
C SER A 96 -10.81 -3.13 6.45
N ASP A 97 -9.73 -2.37 6.26
CA ASP A 97 -9.22 -1.95 4.97
C ASP A 97 -8.31 -3.03 4.36
N LEU A 98 -7.85 -4.01 5.16
CA LEU A 98 -7.02 -5.12 4.68
C LEU A 98 -7.76 -6.02 3.69
N ASP A 99 -9.10 -6.11 3.81
CA ASP A 99 -9.96 -6.85 2.88
C ASP A 99 -10.35 -6.01 1.65
N HIS A 100 -9.75 -4.84 1.46
CA HIS A 100 -10.04 -3.99 0.31
C HIS A 100 -9.35 -4.54 -0.95
N PRO A 101 -10.02 -4.58 -2.12
CA PRO A 101 -9.44 -5.17 -3.33
C PRO A 101 -8.12 -4.53 -3.76
N LEU A 102 -7.94 -3.22 -3.60
CA LEU A 102 -6.66 -2.57 -3.88
C LEU A 102 -5.53 -3.05 -2.94
N VAL A 103 -5.84 -3.30 -1.66
CA VAL A 103 -4.87 -3.81 -0.68
C VAL A 103 -4.50 -5.26 -1.00
N LEU A 104 -5.47 -6.09 -1.33
CA LEU A 104 -5.21 -7.49 -1.71
C LEU A 104 -4.33 -7.59 -2.96
N ARG A 105 -4.63 -6.79 -4.00
CA ARG A 105 -3.84 -6.75 -5.23
C ARG A 105 -2.45 -6.17 -5.02
N ALA A 106 -2.31 -5.15 -4.18
CA ALA A 106 -1.01 -4.62 -3.80
C ALA A 106 -0.18 -5.65 -3.04
N ALA A 107 -0.78 -6.37 -2.09
CA ALA A 107 -0.11 -7.43 -1.35
C ALA A 107 0.33 -8.58 -2.26
N GLU A 108 -0.51 -8.99 -3.22
CA GLU A 108 -0.15 -9.96 -4.24
C GLU A 108 1.03 -9.50 -5.11
N HIS A 109 0.98 -8.25 -5.61
CA HIS A 109 2.07 -7.68 -6.40
C HIS A 109 3.38 -7.61 -5.62
N LEU A 110 3.34 -7.15 -4.37
CA LEU A 110 4.52 -7.08 -3.49
C LEU A 110 5.11 -8.47 -3.25
N ARG A 111 4.28 -9.50 -3.04
CA ARG A 111 4.74 -10.89 -2.90
C ARG A 111 5.38 -11.43 -4.18
N GLN A 112 4.81 -11.13 -5.35
CA GLN A 112 5.41 -11.48 -6.65
C GLN A 112 6.77 -10.77 -6.85
N ALA A 113 6.94 -9.58 -6.28
CA ALA A 113 8.22 -8.86 -6.25
C ALA A 113 9.17 -9.33 -5.13
N GLY A 114 8.87 -10.44 -4.45
CA GLY A 114 9.72 -11.03 -3.39
C GLY A 114 9.50 -10.48 -1.99
N LYS A 115 8.54 -9.57 -1.79
CA LYS A 115 8.21 -9.00 -0.48
C LYS A 115 7.24 -9.92 0.27
N SER A 116 7.75 -11.02 0.82
CA SER A 116 6.94 -12.02 1.53
C SER A 116 6.47 -11.55 2.91
N ASP A 117 7.23 -10.68 3.58
CA ASP A 117 6.92 -10.19 4.92
C ASP A 117 6.24 -8.81 4.85
N LEU A 118 4.91 -8.84 4.85
CA LEU A 118 4.10 -7.64 4.72
C LEU A 118 3.61 -7.16 6.08
N SER A 119 3.75 -5.87 6.35
CA SER A 119 3.18 -5.20 7.52
C SER A 119 2.35 -3.99 7.09
N TRP A 120 1.58 -3.41 8.00
CA TRP A 120 0.89 -2.14 7.76
C TRP A 120 0.95 -1.24 9.00
N LEU A 121 1.05 0.06 8.78
CA LEU A 121 1.11 1.04 9.85
C LEU A 121 -0.28 1.26 10.47
N SER A 122 -0.48 0.70 11.67
CA SER A 122 -1.77 0.76 12.37
C SER A 122 -2.03 2.15 12.94
N ALA A 123 -3.19 2.71 12.61
CA ALA A 123 -3.68 3.94 13.24
C ALA A 123 -3.92 3.75 14.74
N LYS A 124 -4.30 2.54 15.18
CA LYS A 124 -4.71 2.23 16.55
C LYS A 124 -3.55 1.78 17.43
N ASP A 125 -2.72 0.88 16.90
CA ASP A 125 -1.75 0.12 17.71
C ASP A 125 -0.38 0.83 17.81
N ARG A 126 -0.26 2.05 17.26
CA ARG A 126 0.97 2.88 17.24
C ARG A 126 2.21 2.10 16.75
N GLY A 127 2.06 1.31 15.70
CA GLY A 127 3.15 0.53 15.14
C GLY A 127 2.73 -0.29 13.93
N TYR A 128 3.66 -1.11 13.44
CA TYR A 128 3.46 -1.99 12.30
C TYR A 128 2.81 -3.32 12.72
N VAL A 129 1.76 -3.71 12.01
CA VAL A 129 1.02 -4.95 12.25
C VAL A 129 1.17 -5.85 11.03
N ARG A 130 1.44 -7.14 11.22
CA ARG A 130 1.62 -8.08 10.11
C ARG A 130 0.36 -8.26 9.29
N VAL A 131 0.50 -8.31 7.96
CA VAL A 131 -0.57 -8.58 7.01
C VAL A 131 -0.72 -10.09 6.85
N ASN A 132 -1.61 -10.68 7.65
CA ASN A 132 -2.01 -12.08 7.52
C ASN A 132 -3.13 -12.21 6.48
N VAL A 133 -2.83 -11.95 5.21
CA VAL A 133 -3.74 -12.25 4.11
C VAL A 133 -3.31 -13.58 3.52
N ALA A 134 -4.11 -14.63 3.70
CA ALA A 134 -3.85 -15.92 3.08
C ALA A 134 -3.67 -15.75 1.57
N ALA A 135 -2.61 -16.33 1.00
CA ALA A 135 -2.51 -16.45 -0.44
C ALA A 135 -3.72 -17.27 -0.92
N ALA A 136 -4.55 -16.68 -1.78
CA ALA A 136 -5.68 -17.35 -2.41
C ALA A 136 -5.23 -18.25 -3.56
#